data_AF-A0A9P8PLG2-F1
#
_entry.id   AF-A0A9P8PLG2-F1
#
_cell.length_a   1.000
_cell.length_b   1.000
_cell.length_c   1.000
_cell.angle_alpha   90.00
_cell.angle_beta   90.00
_cell.angle_gamma   90.00
#
_symmetry.space_group_name_H-M   'P 1'
#
loop_
_entity.id
_entity.type
_entity.pdbx_description
1 polymer ?
#
loop_
_entity_poly.entity_id
_entity_poly.type
_entity_poly.pdbx_seq_one_letter_code
_entity_poly.pdbx_strand_id
1 'polypeptide(L)'
;MSDIDRCWICLGKDGELPSLARPGDSSHLIRACSCSLRAHKRCLLDWASSIDFESRQTDTNNNNDTNNNNANNIENDSNSSGTRFVEENLVGIQTPYGPSVVQLTSKNGYKLYSNTNVKCPQCQRSILIRLKPSSLLSFHSIINNGINSLVKTSFFTIIGGTVVSAIAVSIAGILSSLGYSLLSNLAPESVIMKLLSLPKRNLEISLQNNLIGLKELTLLSGFPIFLQSMRNSGFWWNIIRNFYPIAFFLNKPEQLINIHKRDPRYYLLLADPLNIVYKFFYNITLNRYYYRWCISTQPWFIANRLPPEELAEIEKENEELATFQYERILASQIEHQSNNHSNSWIKKFQEWISPTSRTIEEQNLLNKAKIRETKLVFQRDFAQIFNKQSFFINLSTTLVWPIAGAMVGKFLLSLSSWNRFIYPHINTPDEATYLTNLIGSIITVLIKDLFQFYIIYKKYSQFKNIDIVDDKFTGFEISSITHYDTPQNSLPNDLIDYHRQNIIAQIEPQTEGEGQAQGINENANTNAHANVNVNANSNGDINRVSGFSPLLAIITSAFDTLFGH
;
A
#
# COMPACT_ATOMS: atom_id res chain seq x y z
N MET A 1 -42.15 15.08 24.76
CA MET A 1 -40.69 15.10 24.60
C MET A 1 -40.38 14.44 23.27
N SER A 2 -39.98 15.22 22.27
CA SER A 2 -39.49 14.65 21.01
C SER A 2 -38.22 13.87 21.34
N ASP A 3 -38.26 12.55 21.15
CA ASP A 3 -37.11 11.68 21.34
C ASP A 3 -35.99 12.19 20.43
N ILE A 4 -34.93 12.74 21.04
CA ILE A 4 -33.87 13.40 20.28
C ILE A 4 -33.09 12.29 19.59
N ASP A 5 -33.17 12.25 18.25
CA ASP A 5 -32.36 11.33 17.46
C ASP A 5 -30.88 11.52 17.83
N ARG A 6 -30.26 10.46 18.35
CA ARG A 6 -28.84 10.41 18.72
C ARG A 6 -28.14 9.33 17.93
N CYS A 7 -26.86 9.55 17.66
CA CYS A 7 -25.96 8.54 17.15
C CYS A 7 -25.83 7.40 18.17
N TRP A 8 -26.16 6.16 17.81
CA TRP A 8 -26.04 5.03 18.74
C TRP A 8 -24.58 4.67 19.08
N ILE A 9 -23.61 5.20 18.34
CA ILE A 9 -22.17 4.93 18.53
C ILE A 9 -21.55 5.98 19.47
N CYS A 10 -21.64 7.28 19.12
CA CYS A 10 -21.02 8.35 19.90
C CYS A 10 -21.98 9.07 20.86
N LEU A 11 -23.28 8.74 20.83
CA LEU A 11 -24.35 9.37 21.62
C LEU A 11 -24.60 10.86 21.32
N GLY A 12 -23.88 11.44 20.36
CA GLY A 12 -24.06 12.82 19.87
C GLY A 12 -25.35 13.00 19.06
N LYS A 13 -25.85 14.23 19.00
CA LYS A 13 -27.09 14.59 18.30
C LYS A 13 -26.87 14.82 16.80
N ASP A 14 -27.96 14.89 16.05
CA ASP A 14 -27.93 15.39 14.67
C ASP A 14 -27.43 16.84 14.62
N GLY A 15 -26.42 17.10 13.78
CA GLY A 15 -25.75 18.40 13.70
C GLY A 15 -24.52 18.57 14.60
N GLU A 16 -24.30 17.69 15.58
CA GLU A 16 -23.07 17.63 16.36
C GLU A 16 -21.99 16.84 15.60
N LEU A 17 -20.74 17.29 15.66
CA LEU A 17 -19.61 16.56 15.08
C LEU A 17 -19.23 15.38 15.98
N PRO A 18 -18.99 14.18 15.43
CA PRO A 18 -18.52 13.06 16.25
C PRO A 18 -17.10 13.27 16.77
N SER A 19 -16.70 12.52 17.80
CA SER A 19 -15.31 12.56 18.29
C SER A 19 -14.33 12.23 17.16
N LEU A 20 -13.20 12.93 17.15
CA LEU A 20 -12.17 12.85 16.09
C LEU A 20 -12.64 13.24 14.68
N ALA A 21 -13.86 13.77 14.53
CA ALA A 21 -14.36 14.26 13.25
C ALA A 21 -13.62 15.51 12.82
N ARG A 22 -13.46 15.65 11.51
CA ARG A 22 -12.96 16.88 10.91
C ARG A 22 -14.12 17.84 10.63
N PRO A 23 -13.85 19.15 10.52
CA PRO A 23 -14.85 20.15 10.16
C PRO A 23 -15.62 19.89 8.84
N GLY A 24 -15.09 19.03 7.97
CA GLY A 24 -15.75 18.62 6.72
C GLY A 24 -16.51 17.28 6.77
N ASP A 25 -16.47 16.58 7.91
CA ASP A 25 -17.22 15.34 8.07
C ASP A 25 -18.70 15.66 8.31
N SER A 26 -19.60 14.78 7.85
CA SER A 26 -21.04 15.03 8.01
C SER A 26 -21.44 14.93 9.47
N SER A 27 -22.02 15.99 10.01
CA SER A 27 -22.68 16.00 11.32
C SER A 27 -24.09 15.38 11.28
N HIS A 28 -24.55 15.00 10.09
CA HIS A 28 -25.87 14.39 9.90
C HIS A 28 -25.91 12.91 10.27
N LEU A 29 -27.00 12.50 10.92
CA LEU A 29 -27.32 11.12 11.22
C LEU A 29 -27.90 10.40 9.99
N ILE A 30 -27.39 9.21 9.71
CA ILE A 30 -27.86 8.34 8.62
C ILE A 30 -28.46 7.03 9.16
N ARG A 31 -29.34 6.41 8.37
CA ARG A 31 -29.91 5.08 8.62
C ARG A 31 -29.38 4.10 7.58
N ALA A 32 -28.64 3.09 8.02
CA ALA A 32 -28.13 2.04 7.14
C ALA A 32 -29.14 0.92 6.87
N CYS A 33 -30.22 0.85 7.65
CA CYS A 33 -31.32 -0.10 7.47
C CYS A 33 -32.61 0.49 8.05
N SER A 34 -33.72 -0.23 7.90
CA SER A 34 -35.05 0.19 8.36
C SER A 34 -35.23 0.19 9.89
N CYS A 35 -34.20 -0.18 10.66
CA CYS A 35 -34.22 -0.12 12.11
C CYS A 35 -34.26 1.31 12.65
N SER A 36 -34.52 1.44 13.96
CA SER A 36 -34.49 2.74 14.66
C SER A 36 -33.07 3.29 14.84
N LEU A 37 -32.04 2.47 14.65
CA LEU A 37 -30.64 2.88 14.82
C LEU A 37 -30.21 3.90 13.77
N ARG A 38 -29.75 5.06 14.25
CA ARG A 38 -29.10 6.09 13.44
C ARG A 38 -27.69 6.35 13.94
N ALA A 39 -26.78 6.62 13.03
CA ALA A 39 -25.41 6.96 13.37
C ALA A 39 -24.89 8.07 12.48
N HIS A 40 -23.94 8.87 12.96
CA HIS A 40 -23.15 9.71 12.07
C HIS A 40 -22.44 8.81 11.06
N LYS A 41 -22.41 9.24 9.79
CA LYS A 41 -21.76 8.50 8.71
C LYS A 41 -20.34 8.09 9.07
N ARG A 42 -19.58 9.01 9.68
CA ARG A 42 -18.19 8.77 10.11
C ARG A 42 -18.10 7.68 11.18
N CYS A 43 -18.87 7.79 12.25
CA CYS A 43 -18.90 6.79 13.31
C CYS A 43 -19.22 5.39 12.76
N LEU A 44 -20.18 5.30 11.84
CA LEU A 44 -20.59 4.02 11.28
C LEU A 44 -19.50 3.40 10.39
N LEU A 45 -18.78 4.22 9.62
CA LEU A 45 -17.63 3.75 8.84
C LEU A 45 -16.45 3.31 9.71
N ASP A 46 -16.18 4.04 10.79
CA ASP A 46 -15.10 3.70 11.71
C ASP A 46 -15.42 2.41 12.48
N TRP A 47 -16.66 2.25 12.95
CA TRP A 47 -17.15 1.02 13.58
C TRP A 47 -17.13 -0.18 12.63
N ALA A 48 -17.58 0.00 11.37
CA ALA A 48 -17.51 -1.06 10.37
C ALA A 48 -16.05 -1.48 10.09
N SER A 49 -15.14 -0.50 10.07
CA SER A 49 -13.71 -0.74 9.86
C SER A 49 -13.04 -1.45 11.04
N SER A 50 -13.46 -1.15 12.28
CA SER A 50 -12.91 -1.81 13.47
C SER A 50 -13.32 -3.28 13.53
N ILE A 51 -14.58 -3.60 13.23
CA ILE A 51 -15.06 -4.99 13.15
C ILE A 51 -14.34 -5.78 12.06
N ASP A 52 -14.18 -5.20 10.87
CA ASP A 52 -13.41 -5.85 9.80
C ASP A 52 -11.97 -6.14 10.25
N PHE A 53 -11.34 -5.19 10.93
CA PHE A 53 -9.99 -5.37 11.44
C PHE A 53 -9.87 -6.46 12.50
N GLU A 54 -10.78 -6.49 13.47
CA GLU A 54 -10.81 -7.54 14.51
C GLU A 54 -10.99 -8.93 13.91
N SER A 55 -11.90 -9.07 12.94
CA SER A 55 -12.13 -10.36 12.28
C SER A 55 -10.89 -10.89 11.54
N ARG A 56 -10.02 -10.01 11.02
CA ARG A 56 -8.76 -10.42 10.40
C ARG A 56 -7.73 -10.89 11.42
N GLN A 57 -7.74 -10.33 12.63
CA GLN A 57 -6.82 -10.76 13.68
C GLN A 57 -7.19 -12.15 14.20
N THR A 58 -8.49 -12.40 14.42
CA THR A 58 -8.97 -13.71 14.88
C THR A 58 -8.62 -14.82 13.90
N ASP A 59 -8.79 -14.57 12.60
CA ASP A 59 -8.45 -15.54 11.55
C ASP A 59 -6.95 -15.85 11.49
N THR A 60 -6.11 -14.83 11.75
CA THR A 60 -4.66 -15.01 11.77
C THR A 60 -4.22 -15.86 12.97
N ASN A 61 -4.85 -15.66 14.14
CA ASN A 61 -4.52 -16.42 15.34
C ASN A 61 -4.98 -17.88 15.24
N ASN A 62 -6.22 -18.11 14.79
CA ASN A 62 -6.78 -19.47 14.67
C ASN A 62 -5.99 -20.35 13.68
N ASN A 63 -5.50 -19.77 12.58
CA ASN A 63 -4.68 -20.47 11.59
C ASN A 63 -3.28 -20.85 12.08
N ASN A 64 -2.76 -20.16 13.11
CA ASN A 64 -1.48 -20.53 13.71
C ASN A 64 -1.62 -21.73 14.67
N ASP A 65 -2.76 -21.87 15.34
CA ASP A 65 -3.01 -22.96 16.28
C ASP A 65 -3.39 -24.28 15.57
N THR A 66 -4.03 -24.22 14.40
CA THR A 66 -4.43 -25.41 13.63
C THR A 66 -3.36 -25.95 12.68
N ASN A 67 -2.32 -25.16 12.35
CA ASN A 67 -1.25 -25.58 11.43
C ASN A 67 -0.24 -26.59 12.01
N ASN A 68 -0.48 -27.12 13.22
CA ASN A 68 0.39 -28.15 13.78
C ASN A 68 0.00 -29.59 13.40
N ASN A 69 -1.16 -29.85 12.77
CA ASN A 69 -1.64 -31.23 12.58
C ASN A 69 -2.15 -31.64 11.18
N ASN A 70 -2.20 -30.77 10.16
CA ASN A 70 -2.61 -31.23 8.82
C ASN A 70 -2.11 -30.32 7.68
N ALA A 71 -0.94 -30.64 7.12
CA ALA A 71 -0.26 -29.84 6.10
C ALA A 71 -0.78 -30.03 4.66
N ASN A 72 -2.02 -30.51 4.45
CA ASN A 72 -2.48 -30.92 3.12
C ASN A 72 -3.69 -30.16 2.53
N ASN A 73 -4.28 -29.18 3.21
CA ASN A 73 -5.35 -28.36 2.63
C ASN A 73 -4.94 -26.88 2.56
N ILE A 74 -4.27 -26.52 1.47
CA ILE A 74 -3.95 -25.12 1.12
C ILE A 74 -5.18 -24.53 0.41
N GLU A 75 -6.10 -23.97 1.19
CA GLU A 75 -7.11 -23.04 0.68
C GLU A 75 -6.55 -21.61 0.60
N ASN A 76 -6.92 -20.94 -0.49
CA ASN A 76 -6.29 -19.76 -1.09
C ASN A 76 -6.55 -18.41 -0.41
N ASP A 77 -6.93 -18.36 0.87
CA ASP A 77 -7.70 -17.22 1.38
C ASP A 77 -6.98 -16.23 2.32
N SER A 78 -5.65 -16.22 2.34
CA SER A 78 -4.91 -15.31 3.22
C SER A 78 -3.77 -14.59 2.49
N ASN A 79 -4.11 -13.42 1.92
CA ASN A 79 -3.22 -12.23 1.87
C ASN A 79 -3.86 -11.00 1.20
N SER A 80 -5.17 -10.96 0.97
CA SER A 80 -5.81 -9.71 0.57
C SER A 80 -5.74 -8.72 1.72
N SER A 81 -4.76 -7.82 1.64
CA SER A 81 -4.73 -6.60 2.45
C SER A 81 -5.90 -5.67 2.07
N GLY A 82 -6.68 -6.01 1.04
CA GLY A 82 -8.00 -5.46 0.80
C GLY A 82 -9.01 -6.03 1.79
N THR A 83 -9.81 -5.15 2.36
CA THR A 83 -11.13 -5.42 2.96
C THR A 83 -11.82 -6.60 2.29
N ARG A 84 -12.33 -7.56 3.09
CA ARG A 84 -13.24 -8.65 2.67
C ARG A 84 -14.60 -8.08 2.30
N PHE A 85 -14.56 -7.13 1.40
CA PHE A 85 -15.72 -6.56 0.77
C PHE A 85 -16.00 -7.44 -0.43
N VAL A 86 -16.98 -8.32 -0.27
CA VAL A 86 -17.50 -9.11 -1.38
C VAL A 86 -18.30 -8.15 -2.23
N GLU A 87 -18.01 -8.13 -3.53
CA GLU A 87 -18.84 -7.37 -4.47
C GLU A 87 -20.24 -7.98 -4.46
N GLU A 88 -21.21 -7.23 -3.97
CA GLU A 88 -22.59 -7.68 -3.85
C GLU A 88 -23.48 -6.87 -4.75
N ASN A 89 -24.00 -7.50 -5.80
CA ASN A 89 -25.08 -6.91 -6.58
C ASN A 89 -26.46 -7.39 -6.12
N LEU A 90 -26.53 -8.24 -5.10
CA LEU A 90 -27.76 -8.87 -4.61
C LEU A 90 -27.98 -8.48 -3.15
N VAL A 91 -29.19 -8.02 -2.83
CA VAL A 91 -29.58 -7.60 -1.49
C VAL A 91 -30.92 -8.22 -1.11
N GLY A 92 -30.98 -8.91 0.02
CA GLY A 92 -32.24 -9.38 0.60
C GLY A 92 -33.04 -8.23 1.21
N ILE A 93 -34.32 -8.10 0.86
CA ILE A 93 -35.29 -7.17 1.45
C ILE A 93 -36.56 -7.91 1.86
N GLN A 94 -37.25 -7.39 2.88
CA GLN A 94 -38.61 -7.80 3.19
C GLN A 94 -39.58 -6.91 2.40
N THR A 95 -40.43 -7.51 1.56
CA THR A 95 -41.51 -6.80 0.85
C THR A 95 -42.87 -7.17 1.43
N PRO A 96 -43.95 -6.43 1.12
CA PRO A 96 -45.31 -6.82 1.51
C PRO A 96 -45.71 -8.22 1.01
N TYR A 97 -45.06 -8.72 -0.04
CA TYR A 97 -45.33 -10.02 -0.67
C TYR A 97 -44.44 -11.15 -0.13
N GLY A 98 -43.57 -10.87 0.84
CA GLY A 98 -42.63 -11.85 1.39
C GLY A 98 -41.16 -11.42 1.26
N PRO A 99 -40.23 -12.28 1.70
CA PRO A 99 -38.80 -12.03 1.56
C PRO A 99 -38.40 -12.09 0.08
N SER A 100 -37.55 -11.18 -0.35
CA SER A 100 -37.19 -11.02 -1.77
C SER A 100 -35.73 -10.65 -1.92
N VAL A 101 -35.09 -11.14 -2.98
CA VAL A 101 -33.72 -10.77 -3.34
C VAL A 101 -33.79 -9.76 -4.49
N VAL A 102 -33.15 -8.61 -4.27
CA VAL A 102 -33.11 -7.52 -5.23
C VAL A 102 -31.72 -7.41 -5.82
N GLN A 103 -31.65 -7.41 -7.14
CA GLN A 103 -30.42 -7.12 -7.84
C GLN A 103 -30.29 -5.61 -8.07
N LEU A 104 -29.24 -5.01 -7.53
CA LEU A 104 -28.95 -3.59 -7.64
C LEU A 104 -27.88 -3.34 -8.72
N THR A 105 -28.17 -2.41 -9.61
CA THR A 105 -27.22 -1.89 -10.61
C THR A 105 -26.88 -0.44 -10.27
N SER A 106 -25.59 -0.09 -10.31
CA SER A 106 -25.17 1.28 -9.98
C SER A 106 -25.30 2.22 -11.18
N LYS A 107 -25.92 3.38 -10.97
CA LYS A 107 -26.05 4.42 -12.01
C LYS A 107 -24.71 5.09 -12.39
N ASN A 108 -23.73 5.10 -11.48
CA ASN A 108 -22.53 5.95 -11.59
C ASN A 108 -21.21 5.15 -11.56
N GLY A 109 -21.26 3.87 -11.92
CA GLY A 109 -20.09 2.98 -11.90
C GLY A 109 -19.52 2.73 -10.50
N TYR A 110 -20.32 2.94 -9.45
CA TYR A 110 -19.97 2.49 -8.11
C TYR A 110 -20.26 0.99 -8.00
N LYS A 111 -19.55 0.32 -7.11
CA LYS A 111 -19.83 -1.05 -6.74
C LYS A 111 -20.30 -1.11 -5.30
N LEU A 112 -21.19 -2.05 -5.06
CA LEU A 112 -21.73 -2.37 -3.76
C LEU A 112 -20.86 -3.45 -3.13
N TYR A 113 -20.59 -3.24 -1.86
CA TYR A 113 -19.76 -4.11 -1.08
C TYR A 113 -20.45 -4.36 0.24
N SER A 114 -20.48 -5.61 0.65
CA SER A 114 -20.86 -5.99 2.00
C SER A 114 -19.69 -6.71 2.66
N ASN A 115 -19.66 -6.63 3.99
CA ASN A 115 -18.82 -7.49 4.80
C ASN A 115 -19.75 -8.36 5.64
N THR A 116 -19.54 -9.68 5.57
CA THR A 116 -20.33 -10.65 6.32
C THR A 116 -20.27 -10.43 7.83
N ASN A 117 -19.19 -9.80 8.33
CA ASN A 117 -18.98 -9.54 9.74
C ASN A 117 -19.62 -8.21 10.19
N VAL A 118 -19.87 -7.28 9.27
CA VAL A 118 -20.44 -5.97 9.58
C VAL A 118 -21.96 -6.02 9.44
N LYS A 119 -22.63 -6.41 10.53
CA LYS A 119 -24.09 -6.56 10.60
C LYS A 119 -24.71 -5.54 11.56
N CYS A 120 -25.87 -4.99 11.21
CA CYS A 120 -26.64 -4.12 12.09
C CYS A 120 -26.93 -4.85 13.43
N PRO A 121 -26.65 -4.24 14.60
CA PRO A 121 -26.80 -4.95 15.87
C PRO A 121 -28.26 -5.28 16.22
N GLN A 122 -29.24 -4.55 15.67
CA GLN A 122 -30.66 -4.78 15.95
C GLN A 122 -31.30 -5.83 15.03
N CYS A 123 -31.08 -5.76 13.72
CA CYS A 123 -31.71 -6.68 12.75
C CYS A 123 -30.75 -7.68 12.10
N GLN A 124 -29.46 -7.64 12.43
CA GLN A 124 -28.42 -8.51 11.87
C GLN A 124 -28.25 -8.42 10.33
N ARG A 125 -28.82 -7.40 9.70
CA ARG A 125 -28.66 -7.13 8.27
C ARG A 125 -27.25 -6.64 7.95
N SER A 126 -26.65 -7.11 6.85
CA SER A 126 -25.35 -6.61 6.39
C SER A 126 -25.42 -5.11 6.06
N ILE A 127 -24.41 -4.36 6.49
CA ILE A 127 -24.30 -2.95 6.13
C ILE A 127 -23.63 -2.85 4.76
N LEU A 128 -24.32 -2.22 3.83
CA LEU A 128 -23.84 -2.06 2.47
C LEU A 128 -23.03 -0.78 2.34
N ILE A 129 -21.85 -0.94 1.74
CA ILE A 129 -20.89 0.13 1.52
C ILE A 129 -20.75 0.32 0.01
N ARG A 130 -20.83 1.57 -0.41
CA ARG A 130 -20.64 1.97 -1.80
C ARG A 130 -19.22 2.46 -1.99
N LEU A 131 -18.49 1.85 -2.94
CA LEU A 131 -17.14 2.27 -3.32
C LEU A 131 -17.02 2.44 -4.83
N LYS A 132 -16.21 3.40 -5.28
CA LYS A 132 -15.85 3.53 -6.69
C LYS A 132 -14.65 2.60 -7.00
N PRO A 133 -14.81 1.56 -7.83
CA PRO A 133 -13.71 0.68 -8.17
C PRO A 133 -12.63 1.44 -8.95
N SER A 134 -11.41 0.94 -8.88
CA SER A 134 -10.32 1.40 -9.74
C SER A 134 -9.59 0.20 -10.32
N SER A 135 -9.53 0.16 -11.65
CA SER A 135 -8.89 -0.92 -12.42
C SER A 135 -7.42 -1.10 -12.06
N LEU A 136 -6.76 0.02 -11.74
CA LEU A 136 -5.36 0.04 -11.37
C LEU A 136 -5.11 -0.64 -10.01
N LEU A 137 -6.04 -0.51 -9.05
CA LEU A 137 -5.90 -1.19 -7.77
C LEU A 137 -6.21 -2.69 -7.87
N SER A 138 -7.19 -3.09 -8.69
CA SER A 138 -7.44 -4.50 -8.96
C SER A 138 -6.25 -5.16 -9.69
N PHE A 139 -5.67 -4.48 -10.68
CA PHE A 139 -4.48 -4.97 -11.37
C PHE A 139 -3.29 -5.13 -10.42
N HIS A 140 -3.03 -4.12 -9.59
CA HIS A 140 -1.97 -4.18 -8.59
C HIS A 140 -2.17 -5.32 -7.58
N SER A 141 -3.41 -5.60 -7.15
CA SER A 141 -3.68 -6.76 -6.28
C SER A 141 -3.42 -8.10 -6.97
N ILE A 142 -3.80 -8.24 -8.24
CA ILE A 142 -3.57 -9.47 -9.02
C ILE A 142 -2.06 -9.75 -9.13
N ILE A 143 -1.27 -8.72 -9.48
CA ILE A 143 0.20 -8.84 -9.56
C ILE A 143 0.78 -9.28 -8.22
N ASN A 144 0.41 -8.59 -7.13
CA ASN A 144 0.98 -8.91 -5.82
C ASN A 144 0.61 -10.31 -5.33
N ASN A 145 -0.63 -10.75 -5.59
CA ASN A 145 -1.06 -12.10 -5.24
C ASN A 145 -0.32 -13.15 -6.08
N GLY A 146 -0.14 -12.90 -7.38
CA GLY A 146 0.62 -13.80 -8.27
C GLY A 146 2.08 -13.93 -7.84
N ILE A 147 2.76 -12.80 -7.59
CA ILE A 147 4.15 -12.79 -7.11
C ILE A 147 4.25 -13.50 -5.76
N ASN A 148 3.35 -13.19 -4.83
CA ASN A 148 3.39 -13.79 -3.50
C ASN A 148 3.18 -15.31 -3.56
N SER A 149 2.25 -15.79 -4.38
CA SER A 149 2.01 -17.23 -4.56
C SER A 149 3.23 -17.92 -5.17
N LEU A 150 3.78 -17.39 -6.26
CA LEU A 150 4.93 -17.97 -6.95
C LEU A 150 6.15 -18.07 -6.02
N VAL A 151 6.47 -16.99 -5.31
CA VAL A 151 7.63 -16.93 -4.40
C VAL A 151 7.41 -17.83 -3.19
N LYS A 152 6.21 -17.85 -2.61
CA LYS A 152 5.86 -18.71 -1.48
C LYS A 152 5.99 -20.18 -1.85
N THR A 153 5.42 -20.61 -2.97
CA THR A 153 5.51 -21.99 -3.46
C THR A 153 6.96 -22.37 -3.72
N SER A 154 7.73 -21.52 -4.42
CA SER A 154 9.15 -21.78 -4.69
C SER A 154 9.97 -21.94 -3.41
N PHE A 155 9.73 -21.08 -2.41
CA PHE A 155 10.42 -21.14 -1.13
C PHE A 155 10.12 -22.43 -0.36
N PHE A 156 8.84 -22.84 -0.29
CA PHE A 156 8.45 -24.07 0.39
C PHE A 156 8.89 -25.33 -0.36
N THR A 157 8.93 -25.33 -1.69
CA THR A 157 9.48 -26.45 -2.47
C THR A 157 10.97 -26.64 -2.21
N ILE A 158 11.74 -25.55 -2.14
CA ILE A 158 13.19 -25.62 -1.87
C ILE A 158 13.45 -26.15 -0.46
N ILE A 159 12.72 -25.66 0.55
CA ILE A 159 12.93 -26.05 1.96
C ILE A 159 12.35 -27.43 2.26
N GLY A 160 11.14 -27.73 1.76
CA GLY A 160 10.44 -28.97 2.04
C GLY A 160 11.10 -30.21 1.41
N GLY A 161 11.91 -30.03 0.36
CA GLY A 161 12.55 -31.13 -0.36
C GLY A 161 13.91 -31.60 0.17
N THR A 162 14.51 -30.96 1.19
CA THR A 162 15.91 -31.25 1.58
C THR A 162 16.09 -31.72 3.04
N VAL A 163 17.01 -32.68 3.24
CA VAL A 163 17.46 -33.17 4.56
C VAL A 163 18.33 -32.11 5.24
N VAL A 164 18.17 -31.91 6.55
CA VAL A 164 18.72 -30.79 7.36
C VAL A 164 20.19 -30.40 7.06
N SER A 165 21.08 -31.34 6.81
CA SER A 165 22.48 -31.05 6.44
C SER A 165 22.67 -30.59 4.98
N ALA A 166 21.89 -31.15 4.05
CA ALA A 166 21.83 -30.68 2.66
C ALA A 166 21.19 -29.30 2.56
N ILE A 167 20.29 -28.93 3.48
CA ILE A 167 19.66 -27.59 3.53
C ILE A 167 20.72 -26.50 3.68
N ALA A 168 21.64 -26.62 4.65
CA ALA A 168 22.61 -25.56 4.91
C ALA A 168 23.56 -25.32 3.73
N VAL A 169 24.09 -26.39 3.13
CA VAL A 169 24.96 -26.30 1.96
C VAL A 169 24.20 -25.77 0.75
N SER A 170 22.95 -26.23 0.55
CA SER A 170 22.10 -25.75 -0.57
C SER A 170 21.74 -24.28 -0.40
N ILE A 171 21.36 -23.84 0.80
CA ILE A 171 21.05 -22.42 1.09
C ILE A 171 22.29 -21.55 0.86
N ALA A 172 23.44 -21.96 1.37
CA ALA A 172 24.68 -21.21 1.16
C ALA A 172 25.06 -21.14 -0.32
N GLY A 173 24.91 -22.23 -1.07
CA GLY A 173 25.16 -22.28 -2.52
C GLY A 173 24.20 -21.38 -3.29
N ILE A 174 22.89 -21.45 -3.01
CA ILE A 174 21.86 -20.61 -3.63
C ILE A 174 22.13 -19.14 -3.32
N LEU A 175 22.39 -18.80 -2.05
CA LEU A 175 22.69 -17.42 -1.64
C LEU A 175 23.97 -16.90 -2.28
N SER A 176 25.01 -17.74 -2.39
CA SER A 176 26.28 -17.36 -3.05
C SER A 176 26.06 -17.11 -4.54
N SER A 177 25.34 -18.00 -5.21
CA SER A 177 24.98 -17.86 -6.63
C SER A 177 24.13 -16.62 -6.88
N LEU A 178 23.14 -16.38 -6.01
CA LEU A 178 22.27 -15.21 -6.08
C LEU A 178 23.06 -13.93 -5.79
N GLY A 179 23.91 -13.95 -4.77
CA GLY A 179 24.79 -12.83 -4.42
C GLY A 179 25.74 -12.48 -5.56
N TYR A 180 26.37 -13.48 -6.18
CA TYR A 180 27.19 -13.28 -7.37
C TYR A 180 26.39 -12.74 -8.55
N SER A 181 25.20 -13.29 -8.82
CA SER A 181 24.32 -12.81 -9.90
C SER A 181 23.91 -11.34 -9.68
N LEU A 182 23.54 -10.96 -8.46
CA LEU A 182 23.21 -9.56 -8.14
C LEU A 182 24.44 -8.66 -8.25
N LEU A 183 25.60 -9.10 -7.77
CA LEU A 183 26.82 -8.31 -7.81
C LEU A 183 27.36 -8.15 -9.24
N SER A 184 27.26 -9.19 -10.08
CA SER A 184 27.64 -9.14 -11.50
C SER A 184 26.70 -8.30 -12.36
N ASN A 185 25.44 -8.15 -11.96
CA ASN A 185 24.56 -7.17 -12.57
C ASN A 185 24.94 -5.74 -12.20
N LEU A 186 25.38 -5.50 -10.96
CA LEU A 186 25.74 -4.16 -10.48
C LEU A 186 27.16 -3.73 -10.88
N ALA A 187 28.13 -4.63 -10.82
CA ALA A 187 29.55 -4.34 -10.98
C ALA A 187 30.16 -5.19 -12.09
N PRO A 188 31.01 -4.61 -12.97
CA PRO A 188 31.82 -5.39 -13.89
C PRO A 188 32.76 -6.35 -13.13
N GLU A 189 33.17 -7.45 -13.78
CA GLU A 189 33.97 -8.51 -13.15
C GLU A 189 35.28 -7.98 -12.56
N SER A 190 35.96 -7.05 -13.23
CA SER A 190 37.18 -6.40 -12.74
C SER A 190 36.99 -5.72 -11.37
N VAL A 191 35.84 -5.07 -11.17
CA VAL A 191 35.47 -4.39 -9.91
C VAL A 191 35.14 -5.43 -8.85
N ILE A 192 34.45 -6.52 -9.20
CA ILE A 192 34.16 -7.63 -8.26
C ILE A 192 35.45 -8.25 -7.75
N MET A 193 36.42 -8.52 -8.64
CA MET A 193 37.72 -9.05 -8.24
C MET A 193 38.45 -8.08 -7.31
N LYS A 194 38.37 -6.77 -7.58
CA LYS A 194 38.93 -5.73 -6.72
C LYS A 194 38.21 -5.62 -5.36
N LEU A 195 36.89 -5.80 -5.32
CA LEU A 195 36.09 -5.83 -4.09
C LEU A 195 36.46 -7.05 -3.23
N LEU A 196 36.56 -8.24 -3.83
CA LEU A 196 36.95 -9.47 -3.15
C LEU A 196 38.46 -9.58 -2.86
N SER A 197 39.27 -8.63 -3.32
CA SER A 197 40.74 -8.65 -3.21
C SER A 197 41.41 -9.87 -3.86
N LEU A 198 40.83 -10.39 -4.94
CA LEU A 198 41.34 -11.57 -5.64
C LEU A 198 42.44 -11.17 -6.65
N PRO A 199 43.53 -11.95 -6.76
CA PRO A 199 44.69 -11.60 -7.58
C PRO A 199 44.52 -11.88 -9.09
N LYS A 200 43.54 -12.70 -9.50
CA LYS A 200 43.36 -13.14 -10.91
C LYS A 200 42.28 -12.32 -11.63
N ARG A 201 42.29 -12.36 -12.98
CA ARG A 201 41.38 -11.58 -13.84
C ARG A 201 39.95 -12.13 -13.94
N ASN A 202 39.74 -13.45 -13.80
CA ASN A 202 38.42 -14.08 -13.87
C ASN A 202 38.05 -14.79 -12.57
N LEU A 203 36.76 -14.70 -12.20
CA LEU A 203 36.19 -15.38 -11.06
C LEU A 203 36.10 -16.90 -11.29
N GLU A 204 35.70 -17.33 -12.49
CA GLU A 204 35.59 -18.76 -12.82
C GLU A 204 36.94 -19.47 -12.68
N ILE A 205 38.01 -18.85 -13.19
CA ILE A 205 39.38 -19.36 -13.03
C ILE A 205 39.77 -19.39 -11.55
N SER A 206 39.32 -18.42 -10.75
CA SER A 206 39.61 -18.39 -9.32
C SER A 206 38.85 -19.48 -8.55
N LEU A 207 37.61 -19.77 -8.95
CA LEU A 207 36.80 -20.86 -8.40
C LEU A 207 37.41 -22.23 -8.74
N GLN A 208 37.74 -22.46 -10.01
CA GLN A 208 38.35 -23.72 -10.48
C GLN A 208 39.69 -24.01 -9.79
N ASN A 209 40.47 -22.96 -9.48
CA ASN A 209 41.76 -23.10 -8.82
C ASN A 209 41.66 -23.14 -7.28
N ASN A 210 40.46 -23.24 -6.70
CA ASN A 210 40.22 -23.18 -5.24
C ASN A 210 40.84 -21.95 -4.57
N LEU A 211 40.91 -20.81 -5.28
CA LEU A 211 41.44 -19.54 -4.76
C LEU A 211 40.37 -18.72 -4.03
N ILE A 212 39.10 -19.09 -4.17
CA ILE A 212 37.98 -18.48 -3.44
C ILE A 212 37.93 -19.16 -2.07
N GLY A 213 38.38 -18.45 -1.04
CA GLY A 213 38.28 -18.92 0.33
C GLY A 213 36.84 -18.88 0.84
N LEU A 214 36.64 -19.46 2.02
CA LEU A 214 35.35 -19.42 2.72
C LEU A 214 34.90 -17.96 2.95
N LYS A 215 35.84 -17.04 3.17
CA LYS A 215 35.55 -15.62 3.37
C LYS A 215 34.87 -15.01 2.15
N GLU A 216 35.46 -15.16 0.96
CA GLU A 216 34.92 -14.58 -0.27
C GLU A 216 33.54 -15.18 -0.59
N LEU A 217 33.37 -16.49 -0.34
CA LEU A 217 32.06 -17.14 -0.45
C LEU A 217 31.03 -16.58 0.54
N THR A 218 31.41 -16.33 1.79
CA THR A 218 30.52 -15.71 2.79
C THR A 218 30.16 -14.26 2.47
N LEU A 219 31.08 -13.50 1.85
CA LEU A 219 30.80 -12.15 1.39
C LEU A 219 29.81 -12.15 0.21
N LEU A 220 29.95 -13.10 -0.71
CA LEU A 220 29.01 -13.29 -1.81
C LEU A 220 27.63 -13.74 -1.29
N SER A 221 27.56 -14.76 -0.43
CA SER A 221 26.31 -15.24 0.13
C SER A 221 25.62 -14.23 1.07
N GLY A 222 26.40 -13.37 1.72
CA GLY A 222 25.91 -12.29 2.56
C GLY A 222 25.28 -11.13 1.79
N PHE A 223 25.55 -10.97 0.49
CA PHE A 223 25.08 -9.80 -0.28
C PHE A 223 23.55 -9.70 -0.37
N PRO A 224 22.78 -10.75 -0.72
CA PRO A 224 21.32 -10.68 -0.72
C PRO A 224 20.74 -10.39 0.68
N ILE A 225 21.37 -10.94 1.72
CA ILE A 225 20.98 -10.72 3.11
C ILE A 225 21.24 -9.26 3.51
N PHE A 226 22.38 -8.71 3.09
CA PHE A 226 22.71 -7.30 3.29
C PHE A 226 21.68 -6.39 2.61
N LEU A 227 21.33 -6.64 1.35
CA LEU A 227 20.29 -5.86 0.66
C LEU A 227 18.93 -5.96 1.37
N GLN A 228 18.57 -7.15 1.87
CA GLN A 228 17.35 -7.34 2.65
C GLN A 228 17.42 -6.59 4.00
N SER A 229 18.60 -6.53 4.62
CA SER A 229 18.84 -5.81 5.87
C SER A 229 18.67 -4.29 5.74
N MET A 230 18.87 -3.74 4.53
CA MET A 230 18.67 -2.31 4.25
C MET A 230 17.20 -1.91 4.35
N ARG A 231 16.29 -2.83 4.05
CA ARG A 231 14.83 -2.59 4.02
C ARG A 231 14.16 -2.81 5.37
N ASN A 232 14.64 -3.76 6.16
CA ASN A 232 14.01 -4.13 7.41
C ASN A 232 14.62 -3.35 8.58
N SER A 233 13.75 -2.85 9.46
CA SER A 233 14.14 -2.29 10.76
C SER A 233 14.10 -3.40 11.81
N GLY A 234 15.24 -3.76 12.36
CA GLY A 234 15.34 -4.71 13.45
C GLY A 234 16.78 -4.80 13.95
N PHE A 235 16.95 -5.24 15.20
CA PHE A 235 18.27 -5.34 15.82
C PHE A 235 19.25 -6.18 14.97
N TRP A 236 18.86 -7.41 14.60
CA TRP A 236 19.67 -8.30 13.75
C TRP A 236 19.97 -7.71 12.38
N TRP A 237 19.00 -7.04 11.76
CA TRP A 237 19.19 -6.39 10.46
C TRP A 237 20.16 -5.22 10.54
N ASN A 238 20.15 -4.46 11.64
CA ASN A 238 21.11 -3.38 11.85
C ASN A 238 22.54 -3.93 12.06
N ILE A 239 22.70 -5.06 12.76
CA ILE A 239 24.01 -5.72 12.89
C ILE A 239 24.54 -6.11 11.51
N ILE A 240 23.73 -6.82 10.71
CA ILE A 240 24.15 -7.26 9.37
C ILE A 240 24.51 -6.06 8.49
N ARG A 241 23.69 -5.00 8.52
CA ARG A 241 23.89 -3.78 7.74
C ARG A 241 25.21 -3.09 8.05
N ASN A 242 25.56 -3.00 9.34
CA ASN A 242 26.78 -2.33 9.78
C ASN A 242 28.02 -3.22 9.59
N PHE A 243 27.87 -4.52 9.81
CA PHE A 243 28.99 -5.46 9.76
C PHE A 243 29.39 -5.82 8.33
N TYR A 244 28.43 -5.98 7.42
CA TYR A 244 28.69 -6.48 6.06
C TYR A 244 29.69 -5.61 5.27
N PRO A 245 29.56 -4.26 5.21
CA PRO A 245 30.56 -3.41 4.55
C PRO A 245 31.95 -3.50 5.20
N ILE A 246 32.01 -3.63 6.53
CA ILE A 246 33.27 -3.77 7.29
C ILE A 246 33.95 -5.11 7.00
N ALA A 247 33.18 -6.17 6.73
CA ALA A 247 33.71 -7.50 6.47
C ALA A 247 34.67 -7.56 5.26
N PHE A 248 34.53 -6.64 4.29
CA PHE A 248 35.46 -6.49 3.17
C PHE A 248 36.86 -6.02 3.60
N PHE A 249 36.98 -5.34 4.74
CA PHE A 249 38.24 -4.77 5.24
C PHE A 249 38.93 -5.62 6.31
N LEU A 250 38.32 -6.71 6.79
CA LEU A 250 38.84 -7.54 7.89
C LEU A 250 40.27 -8.08 7.67
N ASN A 251 40.73 -8.23 6.42
CA ASN A 251 42.08 -8.75 6.15
C ASN A 251 43.16 -7.67 6.22
N LYS A 252 42.79 -6.39 6.07
CA LYS A 252 43.72 -5.26 5.99
C LYS A 252 43.09 -4.05 6.69
N PRO A 253 43.00 -4.04 8.03
CA PRO A 253 42.34 -2.97 8.77
C PRO A 253 43.01 -1.60 8.55
N GLU A 254 44.31 -1.57 8.25
CA GLU A 254 45.05 -0.35 7.89
C GLU A 254 44.45 0.36 6.66
N GLN A 255 43.83 -0.40 5.74
CA GLN A 255 43.17 0.18 4.58
C GLN A 255 41.92 0.96 4.97
N LEU A 256 41.28 0.68 6.11
CA LEU A 256 40.07 1.36 6.56
C LEU A 256 40.32 2.82 6.95
N ILE A 257 41.52 3.12 7.48
CA ILE A 257 41.90 4.48 7.88
C ILE A 257 42.28 5.31 6.65
N ASN A 258 42.92 4.68 5.67
CA ASN A 258 43.42 5.33 4.45
C ASN A 258 42.61 4.93 3.20
N ILE A 259 41.28 4.78 3.33
CA ILE A 259 40.45 4.47 2.17
C ILE A 259 40.51 5.65 1.21
N HIS A 260 41.10 5.42 0.05
CA HIS A 260 41.07 6.41 -1.02
C HIS A 260 39.62 6.56 -1.50
N LYS A 261 39.12 7.81 -1.59
CA LYS A 261 37.73 8.10 -2.02
C LYS A 261 37.35 7.47 -3.38
N ARG A 262 38.34 7.04 -4.17
CA ARG A 262 38.18 6.40 -5.48
C ARG A 262 38.18 4.86 -5.45
N ASP A 263 38.30 4.22 -4.28
CA ASP A 263 38.22 2.77 -4.18
C ASP A 263 36.73 2.32 -4.22
N PRO A 264 36.33 1.35 -5.06
CA PRO A 264 34.95 0.85 -5.12
C PRO A 264 34.40 0.36 -3.77
N ARG A 265 35.26 -0.06 -2.84
CA ARG A 265 34.84 -0.49 -1.49
C ARG A 265 34.28 0.67 -0.66
N TYR A 266 34.72 1.90 -0.93
CA TYR A 266 34.22 3.09 -0.25
C TYR A 266 32.72 3.27 -0.47
N TYR A 267 32.21 2.97 -1.68
CA TYR A 267 30.78 3.11 -1.98
C TYR A 267 29.90 2.14 -1.19
N LEU A 268 30.43 0.98 -0.77
CA LEU A 268 29.70 0.05 0.11
C LEU A 268 29.57 0.60 1.54
N LEU A 269 30.59 1.29 2.04
CA LEU A 269 30.53 1.97 3.34
C LEU A 269 29.54 3.14 3.34
N LEU A 270 29.37 3.80 2.18
CA LEU A 270 28.42 4.89 2.02
C LEU A 270 26.95 4.41 1.99
N ALA A 271 26.70 3.11 1.82
CA ALA A 271 25.33 2.60 1.73
C ALA A 271 24.50 2.91 2.99
N ASP A 272 25.06 2.74 4.18
CA ASP A 272 24.33 3.01 5.44
C ASP A 272 24.03 4.49 5.69
N PRO A 273 24.99 5.44 5.63
CA PRO A 273 24.66 6.86 5.79
C PRO A 273 23.67 7.32 4.73
N LEU A 274 23.77 6.82 3.50
CA LEU A 274 22.78 7.12 2.45
C LEU A 274 21.38 6.58 2.79
N ASN A 275 21.28 5.39 3.41
CA ASN A 275 20.01 4.85 3.89
C ASN A 275 19.42 5.70 5.02
N ILE A 276 20.25 6.23 5.93
CA ILE A 276 19.80 7.14 6.98
C ILE A 276 19.25 8.43 6.37
N VAL A 277 19.97 9.05 5.43
CA VAL A 277 19.53 10.25 4.70
C VAL A 277 18.22 9.98 3.95
N TYR A 278 18.14 8.84 3.27
CA TYR A 278 16.92 8.44 2.55
C TYR A 278 15.74 8.26 3.50
N LYS A 279 15.91 7.56 4.63
CA LYS A 279 14.83 7.40 5.64
C LYS A 279 14.39 8.73 6.22
N PHE A 280 15.33 9.62 6.49
CA PHE A 280 15.01 10.98 6.95
C PHE A 280 14.16 11.73 5.92
N PHE A 281 14.58 11.70 4.64
CA PHE A 281 13.83 12.31 3.55
C PHE A 281 12.44 11.68 3.37
N TYR A 282 12.36 10.35 3.37
CA TYR A 282 11.10 9.60 3.25
C TYR A 282 10.13 9.96 4.38
N ASN A 283 10.63 10.02 5.62
CA ASN A 283 9.82 10.38 6.79
C ASN A 283 9.27 11.80 6.67
N ILE A 284 10.11 12.78 6.34
CA ILE A 284 9.68 14.19 6.21
C ILE A 284 8.69 14.38 5.07
N THR A 285 8.86 13.66 3.96
CA THR A 285 8.08 13.85 2.73
C THR A 285 6.90 12.88 2.64
N LEU A 286 7.13 11.66 2.15
CA LEU A 286 6.09 10.69 1.82
C LEU A 286 5.31 10.22 3.05
N ASN A 287 6.00 9.91 4.15
CA ASN A 287 5.34 9.39 5.33
C ASN A 287 4.42 10.42 6.00
N ARG A 288 4.79 11.70 5.92
CA ARG A 288 3.92 12.80 6.36
C ARG A 288 2.61 12.87 5.58
N TYR A 289 2.64 12.66 4.26
CA TYR A 289 1.43 12.57 3.46
C TYR A 289 0.59 11.34 3.82
N TYR A 290 1.24 10.18 4.03
CA TYR A 290 0.55 8.97 4.47
C TYR A 290 -0.14 9.16 5.82
N TYR A 291 0.50 9.83 6.78
CA TYR A 291 -0.12 10.21 8.05
C TYR A 291 -1.39 11.05 7.86
N ARG A 292 -1.32 12.10 7.02
CA ARG A 292 -2.47 12.98 6.75
C ARG A 292 -3.63 12.25 6.08
N TRP A 293 -3.31 11.34 5.16
CA TRP A 293 -4.29 10.46 4.53
C TRP A 293 -4.88 9.48 5.54
N CYS A 294 -4.06 8.89 6.42
CA CYS A 294 -4.50 7.97 7.46
C CYS A 294 -5.48 8.63 8.43
N ILE A 295 -5.17 9.80 8.99
CA ILE A 295 -6.12 10.54 9.85
C ILE A 295 -7.43 10.81 9.09
N SER A 296 -7.33 11.09 7.79
CA SER A 296 -8.50 11.45 6.99
C SER A 296 -9.41 10.26 6.73
N THR A 297 -8.88 9.06 6.54
CA THR A 297 -9.69 7.90 6.15
C THR A 297 -9.95 6.94 7.29
N GLN A 298 -8.99 6.74 8.19
CA GLN A 298 -9.02 5.72 9.24
C GLN A 298 -8.45 6.28 10.57
N PRO A 299 -9.17 7.19 11.25
CA PRO A 299 -8.71 7.85 12.47
C PRO A 299 -8.61 6.85 13.64
N TRP A 300 -9.52 5.87 13.69
CA TRP A 300 -9.51 4.81 14.70
C TRP A 300 -8.18 4.02 14.72
N PHE A 301 -7.51 3.85 13.57
CA PHE A 301 -6.23 3.13 13.50
C PHE A 301 -5.12 3.85 14.27
N ILE A 302 -5.19 5.17 14.29
CA ILE A 302 -4.28 6.04 15.02
C ILE A 302 -4.68 6.05 16.49
N ALA A 303 -5.97 6.21 16.78
CA ALA A 303 -6.50 6.19 18.15
C ALA A 303 -6.10 4.92 18.90
N ASN A 304 -6.24 3.73 18.29
CA ASN A 304 -5.89 2.45 18.91
C ASN A 304 -4.39 2.26 19.20
N ARG A 305 -3.52 3.12 18.66
CA ARG A 305 -2.06 3.05 18.85
C ARG A 305 -1.50 4.21 19.66
N LEU A 306 -2.33 5.18 20.02
CA LEU A 306 -1.90 6.27 20.88
C LEU A 306 -2.33 5.95 22.31
N PRO A 307 -1.52 6.35 23.31
CA PRO A 307 -1.97 6.30 24.69
C PRO A 307 -3.21 7.19 24.84
N PRO A 308 -4.14 6.85 25.76
CA PRO A 308 -5.41 7.56 25.91
C PRO A 308 -5.21 9.04 26.28
N GLU A 309 -4.14 9.37 26.99
CA GLU A 309 -3.77 10.74 27.34
C GLU A 309 -3.44 11.59 26.10
N GLU A 310 -2.63 11.06 25.18
CA GLU A 310 -2.31 11.74 23.91
C GLU A 310 -3.56 11.86 23.02
N LEU A 311 -4.48 10.90 23.09
CA LEU A 311 -5.73 10.95 22.33
C LEU A 311 -6.66 12.06 22.84
N ALA A 312 -6.84 12.16 24.17
CA ALA A 312 -7.62 13.23 24.79
C ALA A 312 -7.03 14.62 24.49
N GLU A 313 -5.70 14.73 24.44
CA GLU A 313 -5.04 15.96 24.01
C GLU A 313 -5.33 16.28 22.54
N ILE A 314 -5.32 15.29 21.64
CA ILE A 314 -5.69 15.48 20.23
C ILE A 314 -7.15 15.95 20.09
N GLU A 315 -8.06 15.34 20.84
CA GLU A 315 -9.47 15.69 20.83
C GLU A 315 -9.68 17.13 21.27
N LYS A 316 -9.10 17.51 22.41
CA LYS A 316 -9.13 18.90 22.90
C LYS A 316 -8.58 19.89 21.88
N GLU A 317 -7.44 19.58 21.26
CA GLU A 317 -6.85 20.46 20.23
C GLU A 317 -7.73 20.56 18.99
N ASN A 318 -8.41 19.49 18.58
CA ASN A 318 -9.34 19.52 17.45
C ASN A 318 -10.59 20.34 17.77
N GLU A 319 -11.09 20.27 19.01
CA GLU A 319 -12.20 21.10 19.49
C GLU A 319 -11.83 22.59 19.46
N GLU A 320 -10.68 22.96 20.02
CA GLU A 320 -10.16 24.34 19.99
C GLU A 320 -9.93 24.82 18.54
N LEU A 321 -9.43 23.96 17.64
CA LEU A 321 -9.30 24.33 16.22
C LEU A 321 -10.66 24.50 15.53
N ALA A 322 -11.67 23.73 15.92
CA ALA A 322 -13.02 23.86 15.38
C ALA A 322 -13.69 25.16 15.85
N THR A 323 -13.48 25.58 17.10
CA THR A 323 -13.98 26.86 17.61
C THR A 323 -13.34 28.03 16.87
N PHE A 324 -12.01 28.04 16.69
CA PHE A 324 -11.34 29.09 15.91
C PHE A 324 -11.81 29.15 14.45
N GLN A 325 -12.08 28.00 13.83
CA GLN A 325 -12.62 27.97 12.46
C GLN A 325 -14.05 28.54 12.40
N TYR A 326 -14.88 28.21 13.38
CA TYR A 326 -16.24 28.74 13.47
C TYR A 326 -16.24 30.26 13.64
N GLU A 327 -15.41 30.79 14.53
CA GLU A 327 -15.24 32.23 14.75
C GLU A 327 -14.78 32.94 13.46
N ARG A 328 -13.88 32.33 12.69
CA ARG A 328 -13.44 32.87 11.40
C ARG A 328 -14.53 32.88 10.34
N ILE A 329 -15.33 31.82 10.26
CA ILE A 329 -16.47 31.77 9.34
C ILE A 329 -17.46 32.86 9.71
N LEU A 330 -17.78 33.03 10.99
CA LEU A 330 -18.69 34.05 11.48
C LEU A 330 -18.17 35.48 11.21
N ALA A 331 -16.88 35.73 11.47
CA ALA A 331 -16.23 36.99 11.15
C ALA A 331 -16.25 37.30 9.65
N SER A 332 -15.97 36.29 8.80
CA SER A 332 -16.00 36.45 7.35
C SER A 332 -17.41 36.74 6.81
N GLN A 333 -18.46 36.16 7.42
CA GLN A 333 -19.84 36.44 7.07
C GLN A 333 -20.24 37.88 7.42
N ILE A 334 -19.78 38.39 8.56
CA ILE A 334 -20.01 39.79 8.97
C ILE A 334 -19.29 40.76 8.01
N GLU A 335 -18.03 40.46 7.64
CA GLU A 335 -17.28 41.32 6.71
C GLU A 335 -17.86 41.29 5.29
N HIS A 336 -18.33 40.13 4.81
CA HIS A 336 -18.98 40.00 3.50
C HIS A 336 -20.29 40.80 3.41
N GLN A 337 -20.96 41.09 4.53
CA GLN A 337 -22.11 42.00 4.53
C GLN A 337 -21.72 43.47 4.45
N SER A 338 -20.50 43.86 4.85
CA SER A 338 -20.09 45.26 4.92
C SER A 338 -19.37 45.78 3.67
N ASN A 339 -18.75 44.91 2.87
CA ASN A 339 -17.91 45.32 1.74
C ASN A 339 -18.45 44.82 0.39
N ASN A 340 -19.32 45.61 -0.23
CA ASN A 340 -19.63 45.51 -1.66
C ASN A 340 -18.54 46.26 -2.46
N HIS A 341 -17.96 45.62 -3.47
CA HIS A 341 -17.01 46.18 -4.44
C HIS A 341 -15.58 46.49 -3.96
N SER A 342 -14.72 45.47 -3.84
CA SER A 342 -13.26 45.66 -3.89
C SER A 342 -12.55 44.37 -4.35
N ASN A 343 -11.60 44.53 -5.28
CA ASN A 343 -11.06 43.48 -6.18
C ASN A 343 -10.48 42.23 -5.48
N SER A 344 -10.91 41.05 -5.94
CA SER A 344 -10.89 39.78 -5.18
C SER A 344 -9.63 38.91 -5.25
N TRP A 345 -8.62 39.25 -6.06
CA TRP A 345 -7.47 38.37 -6.28
C TRP A 345 -6.25 38.72 -5.41
N ILE A 346 -6.00 40.01 -5.16
CA ILE A 346 -4.87 40.47 -4.31
C ILE A 346 -5.12 40.10 -2.86
N LYS A 347 -6.36 40.24 -2.36
CA LYS A 347 -6.75 39.77 -1.02
C LYS A 347 -6.56 38.25 -0.87
N LYS A 348 -7.00 37.45 -1.85
CA LYS A 348 -6.79 35.98 -1.84
C LYS A 348 -5.31 35.58 -1.82
N PHE A 349 -4.47 36.32 -2.55
CA PHE A 349 -3.03 36.07 -2.56
C PHE A 349 -2.36 36.50 -1.25
N GLN A 350 -2.77 37.64 -0.69
CA GLN A 350 -2.28 38.14 0.59
C GLN A 350 -2.69 37.22 1.75
N GLU A 351 -3.92 36.71 1.75
CA GLU A 351 -4.41 35.69 2.69
C GLU A 351 -3.69 34.34 2.54
N TRP A 352 -3.18 34.01 1.35
CA TRP A 352 -2.42 32.80 1.10
C TRP A 352 -0.97 32.89 1.60
N ILE A 353 -0.28 34.02 1.35
CA ILE A 353 1.14 34.21 1.71
C ILE A 353 1.30 34.54 3.19
N SER A 354 0.37 35.32 3.75
CA SER A 354 0.45 35.77 5.13
C SER A 354 -0.92 35.53 5.75
N PRO A 355 -1.11 34.41 6.48
CA PRO A 355 -2.29 34.23 7.31
C PRO A 355 -2.19 35.17 8.52
N THR A 356 -2.17 36.48 8.25
CA THR A 356 -1.94 37.58 9.19
C THR A 356 -3.08 37.70 10.21
N SER A 357 -4.17 36.96 10.04
CA SER A 357 -5.31 36.94 10.95
C SER A 357 -5.32 35.80 11.96
N ARG A 358 -4.29 34.93 12.00
CA ARG A 358 -4.24 33.87 13.03
C ARG A 358 -3.82 34.44 14.36
N THR A 359 -4.62 34.23 15.40
CA THR A 359 -4.26 34.56 16.78
C THR A 359 -2.97 33.82 17.17
N ILE A 360 -2.19 34.41 18.08
CA ILE A 360 -0.97 33.78 18.60
C ILE A 360 -1.29 32.41 19.21
N GLU A 361 -2.47 32.28 19.84
CA GLU A 361 -3.00 31.03 20.38
C GLU A 361 -3.22 29.97 19.29
N GLU A 362 -3.90 30.29 18.18
CA GLU A 362 -4.08 29.38 17.05
C GLU A 362 -2.73 28.92 16.48
N GLN A 363 -1.75 29.83 16.38
CA GLN A 363 -0.41 29.49 15.89
C GLN A 363 0.32 28.53 16.84
N ASN A 364 0.24 28.76 18.14
CA ASN A 364 0.84 27.88 19.15
C ASN A 364 0.22 26.49 19.10
N LEU A 365 -1.10 26.40 18.98
CA LEU A 365 -1.83 25.15 18.85
C LEU A 365 -1.44 24.39 17.57
N LEU A 366 -1.37 25.08 16.43
CA LEU A 366 -0.93 24.51 15.17
C LEU A 366 0.54 24.04 15.22
N ASN A 367 1.42 24.77 15.88
CA ASN A 367 2.82 24.39 16.03
C ASN A 367 2.97 23.15 16.92
N LYS A 368 2.20 23.07 18.01
CA LYS A 368 2.13 21.88 18.87
C LYS A 368 1.65 20.66 18.10
N ALA A 369 0.56 20.80 17.32
CA ALA A 369 0.05 19.75 16.46
C ALA A 369 1.08 19.30 15.39
N LYS A 370 1.84 20.24 14.79
CA LYS A 370 2.91 19.93 13.82
C LYS A 370 4.09 19.20 14.45
N ILE A 371 4.50 19.57 15.67
CA ILE A 371 5.59 18.89 16.39
C ILE A 371 5.18 17.45 16.69
N ARG A 372 3.94 17.23 17.16
CA ARG A 372 3.41 15.88 17.39
C ARG A 372 3.28 15.08 16.09
N GLU A 373 2.74 15.68 15.02
CA GLU A 373 2.71 15.06 13.68
C GLU A 373 4.12 14.59 13.29
N THR A 374 5.12 15.45 13.44
CA THR A 374 6.51 15.12 13.10
C THR A 374 7.03 13.96 13.96
N LYS A 375 6.83 14.00 15.28
CA LYS A 375 7.20 12.92 16.20
C LYS A 375 6.58 11.57 15.77
N LEU A 376 5.29 11.55 15.48
CA LEU A 376 4.57 10.33 15.05
C LEU A 376 5.09 9.81 13.71
N VAL A 377 5.33 10.70 12.75
CA VAL A 377 5.86 10.38 11.41
C VAL A 377 7.28 9.81 11.48
N PHE A 378 8.12 10.23 12.44
CA PHE A 378 9.44 9.63 12.61
C PHE A 378 9.41 8.28 13.34
N GLN A 379 8.41 8.06 14.20
CA GLN A 379 8.29 6.82 14.98
C GLN A 379 7.65 5.67 14.20
N ARG A 380 6.77 5.96 13.24
CA ARG A 380 5.92 4.95 12.60
C ARG A 380 5.82 5.16 11.10
N ASP A 381 5.93 4.08 10.33
CA ASP A 381 5.70 4.09 8.88
C ASP A 381 4.20 3.91 8.58
N PHE A 382 3.53 5.01 8.21
CA PHE A 382 2.12 5.03 7.87
C PHE A 382 1.83 4.41 6.49
N ALA A 383 2.84 4.12 5.66
CA ALA A 383 2.63 3.43 4.39
C ALA A 383 2.12 1.99 4.59
N GLN A 384 2.54 1.34 5.69
CA GLN A 384 2.19 -0.04 6.02
C GLN A 384 0.69 -0.23 6.28
N ILE A 385 0.00 0.86 6.64
CA ILE A 385 -1.46 0.88 6.91
C ILE A 385 -2.23 0.61 5.62
N PHE A 386 -1.81 1.26 4.53
CA PHE A 386 -2.46 1.13 3.23
C PHE A 386 -1.95 -0.07 2.44
N ASN A 387 -0.73 -0.52 2.73
CA ASN A 387 -0.10 -1.62 2.02
C ASN A 387 0.73 -2.50 2.96
N LYS A 388 0.10 -3.55 3.52
CA LYS A 388 0.82 -4.59 4.23
C LYS A 388 1.56 -5.45 3.20
N GLN A 389 2.85 -5.14 2.99
CA GLN A 389 3.69 -5.93 2.09
C GLN A 389 4.00 -7.28 2.73
N SER A 390 3.81 -8.37 1.98
CA SER A 390 4.23 -9.68 2.46
C SER A 390 5.76 -9.77 2.49
N PHE A 391 6.29 -10.63 3.37
CA PHE A 391 7.72 -10.90 3.43
C PHE A 391 8.29 -11.34 2.06
N PHE A 392 7.53 -12.15 1.31
CA PHE A 392 7.93 -12.65 0.00
C PHE A 392 7.95 -11.57 -1.08
N ILE A 393 6.99 -10.64 -1.07
CA ILE A 393 7.04 -9.47 -1.96
C ILE A 393 8.28 -8.63 -1.64
N ASN A 394 8.60 -8.45 -0.35
CA ASN A 394 9.83 -7.78 0.05
C ASN A 394 11.07 -8.50 -0.47
N LEU A 395 11.16 -9.82 -0.27
CA LEU A 395 12.28 -10.61 -0.78
C LEU A 395 12.44 -10.50 -2.30
N SER A 396 11.36 -10.74 -3.06
CA SER A 396 11.38 -10.67 -4.52
C SER A 396 11.82 -9.29 -5.03
N THR A 397 11.21 -8.24 -4.49
CA THR A 397 11.56 -6.87 -4.88
C THR A 397 13.01 -6.51 -4.53
N THR A 398 13.59 -7.07 -3.45
CA THR A 398 15.01 -6.89 -3.11
C THR A 398 15.95 -7.45 -4.18
N LEU A 399 15.54 -8.51 -4.88
CA LEU A 399 16.32 -9.12 -5.96
C LEU A 399 16.15 -8.39 -7.29
N VAL A 400 14.94 -7.87 -7.56
CA VAL A 400 14.61 -7.20 -8.82
C VAL A 400 15.21 -5.80 -8.91
N TRP A 401 15.25 -5.03 -7.82
CA TRP A 401 15.69 -3.62 -7.88
C TRP A 401 17.15 -3.41 -8.29
N PRO A 402 18.14 -4.20 -7.84
CA PRO A 402 19.52 -4.08 -8.32
C PRO A 402 19.64 -4.28 -9.84
N ILE A 403 18.87 -5.22 -10.40
CA ILE A 403 18.87 -5.52 -11.85
C ILE A 403 18.29 -4.33 -12.62
N ALA A 404 17.14 -3.82 -12.18
CA ALA A 404 16.54 -2.62 -12.76
C ALA A 404 17.46 -1.40 -12.61
N GLY A 405 18.12 -1.26 -11.47
CA GLY A 405 19.12 -0.22 -11.20
C GLY A 405 20.29 -0.26 -12.16
N ALA A 406 20.81 -1.45 -12.48
CA ALA A 406 21.86 -1.63 -13.48
C ALA A 406 21.38 -1.28 -14.91
N MET A 407 20.13 -1.57 -15.26
CA MET A 407 19.56 -1.14 -16.55
C MET A 407 19.48 0.39 -16.65
N VAL A 408 19.01 1.05 -15.58
CA VAL A 408 18.99 2.51 -15.49
C VAL A 408 20.42 3.08 -15.52
N GLY A 409 21.37 2.44 -14.84
CA GLY A 409 22.79 2.84 -14.87
C GLY A 409 23.41 2.81 -16.26
N LYS A 410 23.17 1.73 -17.02
CA LYS A 410 23.57 1.61 -18.43
C LYS A 410 22.94 2.71 -19.29
N PHE A 411 21.67 3.03 -19.05
CA PHE A 411 21.00 4.13 -19.73
C PHE A 411 21.64 5.48 -19.37
N LEU A 412 21.99 5.73 -18.11
CA LEU A 412 22.69 6.96 -17.70
C LEU A 412 24.08 7.10 -18.33
N LEU A 413 24.84 6.00 -18.46
CA LEU A 413 26.14 6.01 -19.14
C LEU A 413 26.03 6.34 -20.63
N SER A 414 24.89 6.02 -21.25
CA SER A 414 24.63 6.41 -22.65
C SER A 414 24.46 7.93 -22.81
N LEU A 415 24.16 8.65 -21.72
CA LEU A 415 24.03 10.10 -21.72
C LEU A 415 25.42 10.75 -21.55
N SER A 416 25.92 11.40 -22.61
CA SER A 416 27.25 12.03 -22.62
C SER A 416 27.48 13.06 -21.50
N SER A 417 26.43 13.74 -21.05
CA SER A 417 26.51 14.71 -19.95
C SER A 417 26.82 14.05 -18.61
N TRP A 418 26.30 12.84 -18.39
CA TRP A 418 26.50 12.10 -17.14
C TRP A 418 27.95 11.63 -17.00
N ASN A 419 28.56 11.20 -18.10
CA ASN A 419 29.95 10.77 -18.12
C ASN A 419 30.91 11.88 -17.64
N ARG A 420 30.64 13.14 -18.00
CA ARG A 420 31.45 14.30 -17.54
C ARG A 420 31.41 14.49 -16.03
N PHE A 421 30.30 14.16 -15.36
CA PHE A 421 30.14 14.27 -13.91
C PHE A 421 30.85 13.13 -13.16
N ILE A 422 30.88 11.93 -13.75
CA ILE A 422 31.36 10.71 -13.08
C ILE A 422 32.89 10.56 -13.18
N TYR A 423 33.50 10.84 -14.33
CA TYR A 423 34.94 10.62 -14.56
C TYR A 423 35.89 11.30 -13.55
N PRO A 424 35.63 12.51 -13.01
CA PRO A 424 36.51 13.14 -12.01
C PRO A 424 36.70 12.32 -10.72
N HIS A 425 35.74 11.46 -10.39
CA HIS A 425 35.71 10.72 -9.14
C HIS A 425 36.25 9.29 -9.25
N ILE A 426 36.69 8.87 -10.45
CA ILE A 426 36.93 7.47 -10.77
C ILE A 426 38.22 7.29 -11.56
N ASN A 427 38.92 6.16 -11.36
CA ASN A 427 40.17 5.87 -12.06
C ASN A 427 39.97 5.01 -13.31
N THR A 428 38.97 4.11 -13.33
CA THR A 428 38.75 3.15 -14.42
C THR A 428 37.32 3.19 -14.98
N PRO A 429 37.11 2.88 -16.27
CA PRO A 429 35.77 2.87 -16.87
C PRO A 429 34.83 1.83 -16.22
N ASP A 430 35.38 0.73 -15.71
CA ASP A 430 34.59 -0.30 -15.04
C ASP A 430 34.05 0.17 -13.68
N GLU A 431 34.86 0.93 -12.93
CA GLU A 431 34.42 1.60 -11.71
C GLU A 431 33.32 2.65 -12.02
N ALA A 432 33.38 3.32 -13.18
CA ALA A 432 32.34 4.24 -13.63
C ALA A 432 31.03 3.52 -13.91
N THR A 433 31.11 2.32 -14.49
CA THR A 433 29.94 1.46 -14.69
C THR A 433 29.34 1.01 -13.35
N TYR A 434 30.18 0.62 -12.38
CA TYR A 434 29.70 0.26 -11.05
C TYR A 434 29.01 1.43 -10.33
N LEU A 435 29.65 2.61 -10.29
CA LEU A 435 29.08 3.78 -9.62
C LEU A 435 27.75 4.22 -10.26
N THR A 436 27.68 4.23 -11.59
CA THR A 436 26.44 4.59 -12.30
C THR A 436 25.32 3.57 -12.11
N ASN A 437 25.62 2.28 -11.99
CA ASN A 437 24.64 1.26 -11.62
C ASN A 437 24.12 1.43 -10.17
N LEU A 438 24.98 1.85 -9.24
CA LEU A 438 24.55 2.22 -7.88
C LEU A 438 23.63 3.44 -7.90
N ILE A 439 23.98 4.49 -8.65
CA ILE A 439 23.12 5.68 -8.83
C ILE A 439 21.79 5.28 -9.49
N GLY A 440 21.84 4.43 -10.52
CA GLY A 440 20.64 3.88 -11.17
C GLY A 440 19.75 3.11 -10.20
N SER A 441 20.34 2.40 -9.23
CA SER A 441 19.60 1.73 -8.16
C SER A 441 18.89 2.72 -7.23
N ILE A 442 19.54 3.83 -6.87
CA ILE A 442 18.92 4.92 -6.09
C ILE A 442 17.71 5.49 -6.83
N ILE A 443 17.88 5.83 -8.11
CA ILE A 443 16.79 6.36 -8.95
C ILE A 443 15.64 5.36 -9.05
N THR A 444 15.95 4.08 -9.23
CA THR A 444 14.94 3.01 -9.31
C THR A 444 14.11 2.93 -8.03
N VAL A 445 14.75 3.02 -6.86
CA VAL A 445 14.04 3.04 -5.56
C VAL A 445 13.13 4.27 -5.48
N LEU A 446 13.60 5.46 -5.86
CA LEU A 446 12.78 6.67 -5.87
C LEU A 446 11.55 6.55 -6.80
N ILE A 447 11.73 6.02 -8.02
CA ILE A 447 10.63 5.78 -8.96
C ILE A 447 9.62 4.80 -8.36
N LYS A 448 10.10 3.70 -7.77
CA LYS A 448 9.25 2.71 -7.10
C LYS A 448 8.45 3.34 -5.96
N ASP A 449 9.06 4.19 -5.13
CA ASP A 449 8.35 4.82 -4.02
C ASP A 449 7.35 5.88 -4.50
N LEU A 450 7.64 6.60 -5.59
CA LEU A 450 6.67 7.48 -6.24
C LEU A 450 5.48 6.69 -6.81
N PHE A 451 5.74 5.54 -7.42
CA PHE A 451 4.69 4.65 -7.90
C PHE A 451 3.85 4.14 -6.72
N GLN A 452 4.49 3.68 -5.64
CA GLN A 452 3.82 3.24 -4.43
C GLN A 452 2.97 4.36 -3.80
N PHE A 453 3.50 5.59 -3.78
CA PHE A 453 2.77 6.78 -3.34
C PHE A 453 1.52 7.00 -4.18
N TYR A 454 1.61 6.85 -5.51
CA TYR A 454 0.46 6.96 -6.41
C TYR A 454 -0.59 5.86 -6.17
N ILE A 455 -0.17 4.61 -5.97
CA ILE A 455 -1.07 3.50 -5.60
C ILE A 455 -1.80 3.83 -4.29
N ILE A 456 -1.08 4.28 -3.27
CA ILE A 456 -1.67 4.64 -1.97
C ILE A 456 -2.59 5.84 -2.11
N TYR A 457 -2.25 6.85 -2.91
CA TYR A 457 -3.12 7.98 -3.20
C TYR A 457 -4.46 7.53 -3.81
N LYS A 458 -4.43 6.58 -4.75
CA LYS A 458 -5.66 5.99 -5.32
C LYS A 458 -6.48 5.26 -4.26
N LYS A 459 -5.84 4.50 -3.36
CA LYS A 459 -6.52 3.86 -2.23
C LYS A 459 -7.14 4.90 -1.30
N TYR A 460 -6.38 5.91 -0.92
CA TYR A 460 -6.86 7.04 -0.12
C TYR A 460 -8.07 7.71 -0.77
N SER A 461 -8.03 7.98 -2.08
CA SER A 461 -9.14 8.58 -2.81
C SER A 461 -10.36 7.67 -2.85
N GLN A 462 -10.19 6.34 -2.93
CA GLN A 462 -11.29 5.39 -2.79
C GLN A 462 -11.89 5.44 -1.38
N PHE A 463 -11.04 5.36 -0.34
CA PHE A 463 -11.48 5.41 1.06
C PHE A 463 -12.20 6.71 1.41
N LYS A 464 -11.73 7.84 0.88
CA LYS A 464 -12.38 9.15 1.06
C LYS A 464 -13.78 9.21 0.44
N ASN A 465 -13.97 8.51 -0.68
CA ASN A 465 -15.23 8.47 -1.40
C ASN A 465 -16.11 7.27 -0.98
N ILE A 466 -15.79 6.63 0.15
CA ILE A 466 -16.65 5.60 0.72
C ILE A 466 -17.93 6.27 1.19
N ASP A 467 -19.03 5.61 0.84
CA ASP A 467 -20.34 6.00 1.31
C ASP A 467 -21.10 4.80 1.84
N ILE A 468 -22.02 5.06 2.76
CA ILE A 468 -22.91 4.04 3.29
C ILE A 468 -24.19 4.15 2.49
N VAL A 469 -24.70 3.00 2.04
CA VAL A 469 -25.97 2.94 1.33
C VAL A 469 -27.08 3.07 2.37
N ASP A 470 -27.98 4.01 2.15
CA ASP A 470 -29.13 4.19 3.01
C ASP A 470 -30.16 3.07 2.79
N ASP A 471 -31.13 2.99 3.70
CA ASP A 471 -32.27 2.06 3.62
C ASP A 471 -33.12 2.23 2.35
N LYS A 472 -33.01 3.37 1.67
CA LYS A 472 -33.67 3.71 0.41
C LYS A 472 -32.86 3.36 -0.84
N PHE A 473 -31.65 2.83 -0.69
CA PHE A 473 -30.74 2.50 -1.80
C PHE A 473 -30.47 3.68 -2.75
N THR A 474 -30.32 4.89 -2.22
CA THR A 474 -30.14 6.09 -3.05
C THR A 474 -28.91 5.99 -3.96
N GLY A 475 -29.14 6.16 -5.26
CA GLY A 475 -28.11 6.06 -6.30
C GLY A 475 -27.97 4.68 -6.96
N PHE A 476 -28.85 3.73 -6.64
CA PHE A 476 -28.94 2.43 -7.31
C PHE A 476 -30.27 2.29 -8.07
N GLU A 477 -30.25 1.51 -9.15
CA GLU A 477 -31.44 1.04 -9.87
C GLU A 477 -31.69 -0.41 -9.52
N ILE A 478 -32.95 -0.73 -9.26
CA ILE A 478 -33.40 -2.10 -9.09
C ILE A 478 -33.47 -2.72 -10.49
N SER A 479 -32.56 -3.64 -10.78
CA SER A 479 -32.50 -4.35 -12.07
C SER A 479 -33.44 -5.55 -12.11
N SER A 480 -33.57 -6.27 -11.01
CA SER A 480 -34.50 -7.40 -10.88
C SER A 480 -34.92 -7.59 -9.43
N ILE A 481 -36.10 -8.18 -9.22
CA ILE A 481 -36.64 -8.58 -7.92
C ILE A 481 -37.08 -10.03 -8.05
N THR A 482 -36.52 -10.90 -7.21
CA THR A 482 -36.91 -12.31 -7.13
C THR A 482 -37.63 -12.53 -5.80
N HIS A 483 -38.91 -12.90 -5.87
CA HIS A 483 -39.72 -13.22 -4.69
C HIS A 483 -39.54 -14.69 -4.32
N TYR A 484 -39.53 -14.97 -3.02
CA TYR A 484 -39.39 -16.31 -2.48
C TYR A 484 -40.57 -16.64 -1.57
N ASP A 485 -41.21 -17.78 -1.84
CA ASP A 485 -42.23 -18.36 -0.99
C ASP A 485 -41.55 -19.14 0.16
N THR A 486 -40.78 -18.46 1.01
CA THR A 486 -40.23 -19.07 2.23
C THR A 486 -41.08 -18.73 3.46
N PRO A 487 -41.13 -19.62 4.47
CA PRO A 487 -41.82 -19.33 5.72
C PRO A 487 -41.28 -18.04 6.36
N GLN A 488 -42.19 -17.25 6.96
CA GLN A 488 -42.01 -15.84 7.38
C GLN A 488 -40.82 -15.51 8.31
N ASN A 489 -39.98 -16.47 8.69
CA ASN A 489 -38.90 -16.32 9.67
C ASN A 489 -37.46 -16.49 9.11
N SER A 490 -37.25 -16.76 7.82
CA SER A 490 -35.88 -16.85 7.28
C SER A 490 -35.19 -15.47 7.25
N LEU A 491 -33.95 -15.37 7.74
CA LEU A 491 -33.23 -14.09 7.68
C LEU A 491 -32.99 -13.69 6.21
N PRO A 492 -33.05 -12.39 5.89
CA PRO A 492 -32.81 -11.90 4.52
C PRO A 492 -31.45 -12.30 3.93
N ASN A 493 -30.44 -12.57 4.76
CA ASN A 493 -29.11 -13.00 4.31
C ASN A 493 -29.12 -14.47 3.86
N ASP A 494 -29.85 -15.35 4.56
CA ASP A 494 -29.95 -16.77 4.20
C ASP A 494 -30.61 -16.94 2.83
N LEU A 495 -31.52 -16.02 2.48
CA LEU A 495 -32.12 -15.93 1.15
C LEU A 495 -31.12 -15.59 0.04
N ILE A 496 -30.11 -14.76 0.33
CA ILE A 496 -29.10 -14.39 -0.67
C ILE A 496 -28.25 -15.63 -1.01
N ASP A 497 -27.84 -16.37 0.00
CA ASP A 497 -27.07 -17.59 -0.19
C ASP A 497 -27.90 -18.68 -0.89
N TYR A 498 -29.17 -18.83 -0.53
CA TYR A 498 -30.11 -19.70 -1.22
C TYR A 498 -30.32 -19.28 -2.69
N HIS A 499 -30.47 -17.98 -2.97
CA HIS A 499 -30.58 -17.46 -4.33
C HIS A 499 -29.32 -17.74 -5.16
N ARG A 500 -28.14 -17.56 -4.56
CA ARG A 500 -26.85 -17.90 -5.21
C ARG A 500 -26.77 -19.40 -5.53
N GLN A 501 -27.14 -20.27 -4.60
CA GLN A 501 -27.15 -21.72 -4.82
C GLN A 501 -28.13 -22.11 -5.93
N ASN A 502 -29.33 -21.51 -5.98
CA ASN A 502 -30.29 -21.76 -7.04
C ASN A 502 -29.79 -21.29 -8.42
N ILE A 503 -29.09 -20.16 -8.49
CA ILE A 503 -28.44 -19.71 -9.74
C ILE A 503 -27.36 -20.70 -10.17
N ILE A 504 -26.51 -21.15 -9.24
CA ILE A 504 -25.44 -22.12 -9.54
C ILE A 504 -26.04 -23.44 -10.04
N ALA A 505 -27.06 -23.96 -9.36
CA ALA A 505 -27.74 -25.19 -9.74
C ALA A 505 -28.45 -25.09 -11.11
N GLN A 506 -28.85 -23.89 -11.55
CA GLN A 506 -29.39 -23.65 -12.89
C GLN A 506 -28.31 -23.56 -13.97
N ILE A 507 -27.10 -23.13 -13.61
CA ILE A 507 -25.96 -22.98 -14.53
C ILE A 507 -25.20 -24.29 -14.68
N GLU A 508 -25.17 -25.12 -13.64
CA GLU A 508 -24.52 -26.44 -13.68
C GLU A 508 -25.28 -27.32 -14.71
N PRO A 509 -24.67 -27.63 -15.87
CA PRO A 509 -25.35 -28.44 -16.86
C PRO A 509 -25.65 -29.80 -16.24
N GLN A 510 -26.84 -30.33 -16.48
CA GLN A 510 -27.18 -31.71 -16.11
C GLN A 510 -26.27 -32.68 -16.89
N THR A 511 -25.05 -32.89 -16.40
CA THR A 511 -24.08 -33.85 -16.94
C THR A 511 -24.23 -35.24 -16.32
N GLU A 512 -25.31 -35.48 -15.59
CA GLU A 512 -25.72 -36.81 -15.15
C GLU A 512 -26.97 -37.23 -15.92
N GLY A 513 -26.74 -37.64 -17.17
CA GLY A 513 -27.70 -38.32 -18.03
C GLY A 513 -27.01 -39.51 -18.69
N GLU A 514 -27.32 -40.68 -18.16
CA GLU A 514 -26.77 -41.99 -18.49
C GLU A 514 -26.67 -42.26 -20.00
N GLY A 515 -25.60 -42.96 -20.38
CA GLY A 515 -25.45 -43.51 -21.71
C GLY A 515 -26.54 -44.53 -22.03
N GLN A 516 -27.50 -44.13 -22.86
CA GLN A 516 -28.14 -45.04 -23.80
C GLN A 516 -27.91 -44.53 -25.22
N ALA A 517 -26.99 -45.22 -25.90
CA ALA A 517 -26.77 -45.07 -27.32
C ALA A 517 -28.02 -45.57 -28.07
N GLN A 518 -28.72 -44.68 -28.76
CA GLN A 518 -29.50 -45.04 -29.94
C GLN A 518 -29.71 -43.82 -30.86
N GLY A 519 -29.13 -43.92 -32.05
CA GLY A 519 -29.83 -43.68 -33.31
C GLY A 519 -30.27 -42.25 -33.67
N ILE A 520 -29.43 -41.58 -34.46
CA ILE A 520 -29.78 -40.92 -35.74
C ILE A 520 -31.11 -40.12 -35.75
N ASN A 521 -31.03 -38.79 -35.81
CA ASN A 521 -31.47 -38.08 -37.01
C ASN A 521 -31.05 -36.60 -37.06
N GLU A 522 -30.81 -36.18 -38.30
CA GLU A 522 -30.30 -34.90 -38.75
C GLU A 522 -31.32 -33.73 -38.65
N ASN A 523 -30.75 -32.53 -38.81
CA ASN A 523 -31.35 -31.27 -39.28
C ASN A 523 -31.98 -30.33 -38.23
N ALA A 524 -31.27 -29.25 -37.91
CA ALA A 524 -31.59 -27.93 -38.48
C ALA A 524 -30.56 -26.85 -38.09
N ASN A 525 -30.16 -26.07 -39.10
CA ASN A 525 -29.43 -24.81 -39.06
C ASN A 525 -29.97 -23.82 -38.02
N THR A 526 -29.11 -23.01 -37.40
CA THR A 526 -28.92 -21.58 -37.79
C THR A 526 -27.82 -20.89 -36.97
N ASN A 527 -27.03 -20.09 -37.69
CA ASN A 527 -25.94 -19.25 -37.23
C ASN A 527 -26.42 -18.07 -36.37
N ALA A 528 -25.63 -17.67 -35.37
CA ALA A 528 -25.40 -16.25 -35.06
C ALA A 528 -24.10 -16.07 -34.26
N HIS A 529 -23.04 -15.68 -34.98
CA HIS A 529 -21.78 -15.17 -34.45
C HIS A 529 -22.00 -13.82 -33.74
N ALA A 530 -21.60 -13.71 -32.48
CA ALA A 530 -21.43 -12.42 -31.80
C ALA A 530 -19.97 -11.95 -31.97
N ASN A 531 -19.78 -11.02 -32.91
CA ASN A 531 -18.55 -10.25 -33.06
C ASN A 531 -18.43 -9.23 -31.91
N VAL A 532 -17.42 -9.39 -31.06
CA VAL A 532 -17.00 -8.37 -30.09
C VAL A 532 -16.07 -7.39 -30.80
N ASN A 533 -16.61 -6.22 -31.15
CA ASN A 533 -15.86 -5.13 -31.77
C ASN A 533 -15.39 -4.17 -30.67
N VAL A 534 -14.11 -4.23 -30.32
CA VAL A 534 -13.47 -3.30 -29.36
C VAL A 534 -13.00 -2.07 -30.15
N ASN A 535 -13.84 -1.03 -30.18
CA ASN A 535 -13.43 0.28 -30.68
C ASN A 535 -12.89 1.12 -29.52
N ALA A 536 -11.57 1.11 -29.36
CA ALA A 536 -10.86 2.04 -28.48
C ALA A 536 -10.54 3.31 -29.28
N ASN A 537 -11.30 4.37 -29.04
CA ASN A 537 -10.99 5.71 -29.56
C ASN A 537 -10.62 6.60 -28.37
N SER A 538 -9.31 6.76 -28.12
CA SER A 538 -8.77 7.68 -27.12
C SER A 538 -7.99 8.79 -27.82
N ASN A 539 -8.66 9.91 -28.08
CA ASN A 539 -7.97 11.17 -28.33
C ASN A 539 -7.54 11.75 -26.98
N GLY A 540 -6.23 11.73 -26.75
CA GLY A 540 -5.59 12.32 -25.58
C GLY A 540 -5.17 13.75 -25.87
N ASP A 541 -5.64 14.69 -25.07
CA ASP A 541 -5.02 16.00 -24.86
C ASP A 541 -4.29 15.97 -23.51
N ILE A 542 -2.96 15.74 -23.56
CA ILE A 542 -2.07 15.84 -22.40
C ILE A 542 -1.46 17.23 -22.42
N ASN A 543 -2.01 18.13 -21.59
CA ASN A 543 -1.34 19.37 -21.24
C ASN A 543 -0.08 19.05 -20.42
N ARG A 544 1.08 19.45 -20.97
CA ARG A 544 2.40 19.40 -20.34
C ARG A 544 2.40 20.24 -19.06
N VAL A 545 2.54 19.59 -17.91
CA VAL A 545 2.96 20.24 -16.66
C VAL A 545 4.48 20.14 -16.57
N SER A 546 5.17 21.20 -16.97
CA SER A 546 6.61 21.40 -16.73
C SER A 546 6.82 21.89 -15.30
N GLY A 547 7.27 21.00 -14.41
CA GLY A 547 7.48 21.35 -13.01
C GLY A 547 8.33 20.33 -12.25
N PHE A 548 9.48 19.91 -12.79
CA PHE A 548 10.40 18.96 -12.12
C PHE A 548 11.81 19.54 -11.84
N SER A 549 12.05 20.83 -12.09
CA SER A 549 13.37 21.46 -11.93
C SER A 549 13.89 21.61 -10.48
N PRO A 550 13.07 21.85 -9.42
CA PRO A 550 13.63 22.19 -8.10
C PRO A 550 14.13 20.95 -7.32
N LEU A 551 13.59 19.76 -7.60
CA LEU A 551 13.93 18.55 -6.87
C LEU A 551 15.30 17.99 -7.29
N LEU A 552 15.67 18.15 -8.57
CA LEU A 552 17.00 17.80 -9.08
C LEU A 552 18.08 18.72 -8.49
N ALA A 553 17.78 20.01 -8.31
CA ALA A 553 18.70 21.00 -7.73
C ALA A 553 19.01 20.72 -6.23
N ILE A 554 18.00 20.26 -5.48
CA ILE A 554 18.17 19.88 -4.06
C ILE A 554 18.98 18.58 -3.93
N ILE A 555 18.80 17.63 -4.86
CA ILE A 555 19.59 16.40 -4.89
C ILE A 555 21.05 16.71 -5.25
N THR A 556 21.30 17.58 -6.24
CA THR A 556 22.67 17.98 -6.59
C THR A 556 23.34 18.76 -5.47
N SER A 557 22.63 19.66 -4.77
CA SER A 557 23.22 20.40 -3.65
C SER A 557 23.52 19.49 -2.45
N ALA A 558 22.64 18.54 -2.14
CA ALA A 558 22.89 17.55 -1.09
C ALA A 558 24.07 16.63 -1.43
N PHE A 559 24.23 16.26 -2.71
CA PHE A 559 25.41 15.55 -3.20
C PHE A 559 26.68 16.41 -3.07
N ASP A 560 26.67 17.66 -3.52
CA ASP A 560 27.84 18.53 -3.41
C ASP A 560 28.23 18.79 -1.94
N THR A 561 27.28 18.82 -1.01
CA THR A 561 27.58 19.00 0.42
C THR A 561 28.11 17.71 1.08
N LEU A 562 27.69 16.53 0.60
CA LEU A 562 28.15 15.23 1.11
C LEU A 562 29.49 14.78 0.52
N PHE A 563 29.83 15.23 -0.69
CA PHE A 563 31.03 14.82 -1.42
C PHE A 563 32.06 15.94 -1.65
N GLY A 564 31.66 17.21 -1.46
CA GLY A 564 32.50 18.39 -1.59
C GLY A 564 33.07 18.83 -0.25
N HIS A 565 34.10 18.12 0.21
CA HIS A 565 35.27 18.64 0.94
C HIS A 565 36.36 17.56 1.03
#